data_AF-A0A8T3YEZ8-F1
#
_entry.id   AF-A0A8T3YEZ8-F1
#
_cell.length_a   1.000
_cell.length_b   1.000
_cell.length_c   1.000
_cell.angle_alpha   90.00
_cell.angle_beta   90.00
_cell.angle_gamma   90.00
#
_symmetry.space_group_name_H-M   'P 1'
#
loop_
_entity.id
_entity.type
_entity.pdbx_description
1 polymer ?
#
loop_
_entity_poly.entity_id
_entity_poly.type
_entity_poly.pdbx_seq_one_letter_code
_entity_poly.pdbx_strand_id
1 'polypeptide(L)'
;MALTPETMRKLTTFVRAKPRTVQEIAHLLGRNWRTADRYADLLAKEGALSVRTFREGTRGALKVVYWNPQEHIGSSEFQEKLLKALEGRRKDEFSPFDLYQYVDAKQRHASLHEGRGGEFMRGSLERAGEQVLSFSGNLSWIHAAERGRRLEDVIRSLAERGVPLKVLCRVTIDSIKNVRALLALNERVGKNMVEIRHCEQPLRGFVIDRTLARFRETRDPAGYERGELDRQVTLFYEIYDPEWVEWVQKVFWYLFRTSLPAEKRIKDLESIRNTYRL
;
A
#
# COMPACT_ATOMS: atom_id res chain seq x y z
N MET A 1 24.59 0.98 1.04
CA MET A 1 24.00 1.42 -0.25
C MET A 1 22.56 0.97 -0.34
N ALA A 2 21.70 1.90 -0.78
CA ALA A 2 20.27 1.69 -0.98
C ALA A 2 19.99 1.14 -2.39
N LEU A 3 18.88 0.41 -2.52
CA LEU A 3 18.37 -0.07 -3.80
C LEU A 3 17.83 1.12 -4.60
N THR A 4 18.42 1.42 -5.77
CA THR A 4 17.98 2.53 -6.63
C THR A 4 16.92 2.07 -7.64
N PRO A 5 16.04 2.97 -8.15
CA PRO A 5 15.06 2.61 -9.18
C PRO A 5 15.68 2.02 -10.46
N GLU A 6 16.87 2.51 -10.82
CA GLU A 6 17.65 1.97 -11.94
C GLU A 6 18.12 0.54 -11.67
N THR A 7 18.63 0.28 -10.46
CA THR A 7 19.03 -1.07 -10.02
C THR A 7 17.84 -2.02 -10.04
N MET A 8 16.68 -1.58 -9.54
CA MET A 8 15.45 -2.37 -9.56
C MET A 8 15.05 -2.75 -10.98
N ARG A 9 15.01 -1.77 -11.90
CA ARG A 9 14.68 -2.02 -13.30
C ARG A 9 15.66 -3.00 -13.95
N LYS A 10 16.97 -2.79 -13.77
CA LYS A 10 18.02 -3.68 -14.30
C LYS A 10 17.85 -5.11 -13.81
N LEU A 11 17.65 -5.29 -12.51
CA LEU A 11 17.48 -6.61 -11.90
C LEU A 11 16.18 -7.29 -12.38
N THR A 12 15.09 -6.53 -12.41
CA THR A 12 13.77 -7.00 -12.87
C THR A 12 13.84 -7.49 -14.32
N THR A 13 14.41 -6.70 -15.22
CA THR A 13 14.58 -7.08 -16.63
C THR A 13 15.44 -8.34 -16.77
N PHE A 14 16.52 -8.43 -16.00
CA PHE A 14 17.43 -9.58 -16.05
C PHE A 14 16.79 -10.90 -15.59
N VAL A 15 15.96 -10.84 -14.54
CA VAL A 15 15.22 -12.00 -14.01
C VAL A 15 13.98 -12.34 -14.86
N ARG A 16 13.37 -11.35 -15.52
CA ARG A 16 12.24 -11.56 -16.44
C ARG A 16 12.63 -12.39 -17.67
N ALA A 17 13.88 -12.31 -18.11
CA ALA A 17 14.37 -13.11 -19.23
C ALA A 17 14.42 -14.62 -18.90
N LYS A 18 14.80 -14.98 -17.66
CA LYS A 18 14.78 -16.34 -17.12
C LYS A 18 15.09 -16.30 -15.61
N PRO A 19 14.69 -17.32 -14.82
CA PRO A 19 15.12 -17.46 -13.44
C PRO A 19 16.65 -17.36 -13.28
N ARG A 20 17.10 -16.67 -12.23
CA ARG A 20 18.51 -16.38 -11.97
C ARG A 20 18.90 -16.74 -10.55
N THR A 21 20.13 -17.14 -10.36
CA THR A 21 20.72 -17.28 -9.03
C THR A 21 21.09 -15.93 -8.44
N VAL A 22 21.18 -15.85 -7.10
CA VAL A 22 21.69 -14.64 -6.41
C VAL A 22 23.12 -14.30 -6.86
N GLN A 23 23.92 -15.29 -7.23
CA GLN A 23 25.28 -15.12 -7.74
C GLN A 23 25.30 -14.43 -9.12
N GLU A 24 24.41 -14.83 -10.04
CA GLU A 24 24.26 -14.15 -11.33
C GLU A 24 23.80 -12.69 -11.15
N ILE A 25 22.88 -12.45 -10.21
CA ILE A 25 22.45 -11.09 -9.88
C ILE A 25 23.61 -10.28 -9.29
N ALA A 26 24.40 -10.87 -8.39
CA ALA A 26 25.58 -10.23 -7.82
C ALA A 26 26.58 -9.80 -8.90
N HIS A 27 26.81 -10.68 -9.89
CA HIS A 27 27.66 -10.39 -11.04
C HIS A 27 27.09 -9.27 -11.92
N LEU A 28 25.79 -9.30 -12.26
CA LEU A 28 25.11 -8.24 -13.02
C LEU A 28 25.26 -6.85 -12.38
N LEU A 29 25.20 -6.82 -11.05
CA LEU A 29 25.26 -5.58 -10.28
C LEU A 29 26.70 -5.14 -9.96
N GLY A 30 27.70 -6.01 -10.15
CA GLY A 30 29.05 -5.79 -9.65
C GLY A 30 29.09 -5.64 -8.13
N ARG A 31 28.29 -6.42 -7.40
CA ARG A 31 28.13 -6.32 -5.94
C ARG A 31 28.37 -7.67 -5.25
N ASN A 32 28.57 -7.61 -3.93
CA ASN A 32 28.60 -8.80 -3.09
C ASN A 32 27.25 -9.53 -3.12
N TRP A 33 27.28 -10.87 -3.11
CA TRP A 33 26.11 -11.73 -3.05
C TRP A 33 25.13 -11.39 -1.91
N ARG A 34 25.62 -10.97 -0.73
CA ARG A 34 24.75 -10.55 0.40
C ARG A 34 23.90 -9.33 0.05
N THR A 35 24.47 -8.40 -0.72
CA THR A 35 23.75 -7.22 -1.19
C THR A 35 22.73 -7.60 -2.26
N ALA A 36 23.10 -8.47 -3.18
CA ALA A 36 22.19 -9.00 -4.20
C ALA A 36 21.03 -9.79 -3.58
N ASP A 37 21.31 -10.62 -2.58
CA ASP A 37 20.31 -11.39 -1.83
C ASP A 37 19.30 -10.47 -1.17
N ARG A 38 19.78 -9.47 -0.43
CA ARG A 38 18.93 -8.46 0.21
C ARG A 38 18.08 -7.69 -0.82
N TYR A 39 18.63 -7.39 -1.99
CA TYR A 39 17.87 -6.71 -3.06
C TYR A 39 16.80 -7.62 -3.66
N ALA A 40 17.10 -8.90 -3.87
CA ALA A 40 16.12 -9.89 -4.31
C ALA A 40 15.02 -10.06 -3.27
N ASP A 41 15.36 -10.16 -1.98
CA ASP A 41 14.40 -10.29 -0.88
C ASP A 41 13.52 -9.03 -0.75
N LEU A 42 14.07 -7.82 -0.91
CA LEU A 42 13.29 -6.58 -0.94
C LEU A 42 12.29 -6.58 -2.11
N LEU A 43 12.75 -6.91 -3.32
CA LEU A 43 11.89 -6.99 -4.49
C LEU A 43 10.85 -8.12 -4.38
N ALA A 44 11.17 -9.19 -3.66
CA ALA A 44 10.22 -10.26 -3.37
C ALA A 44 9.17 -9.86 -2.34
N LYS A 45 9.56 -9.10 -1.30
CA LYS A 45 8.61 -8.50 -0.36
C LYS A 45 7.65 -7.52 -1.02
N GLU A 46 8.13 -6.78 -2.01
CA GLU A 46 7.27 -5.94 -2.84
C GLU A 46 6.45 -6.77 -3.85
N GLY A 47 6.77 -8.05 -4.07
CA GLY A 47 6.09 -8.94 -5.02
C GLY A 47 6.50 -8.75 -6.50
N ALA A 48 7.68 -8.19 -6.79
CA ALA A 48 8.20 -8.04 -8.17
C ALA A 48 8.83 -9.34 -8.63
N LEU A 49 9.45 -10.03 -7.69
CA LEU A 49 10.17 -11.27 -7.89
C LEU A 49 9.67 -12.28 -6.88
N SER A 50 9.99 -13.53 -7.12
CA SER A 50 9.84 -14.59 -6.14
C SER A 50 11.20 -15.23 -5.93
N VAL A 51 11.49 -15.62 -4.69
CA VAL A 51 12.76 -16.24 -4.31
C VAL A 51 12.46 -17.61 -3.75
N ARG A 52 13.09 -18.64 -4.32
CA ARG A 52 13.04 -20.01 -3.81
C ARG A 52 14.42 -20.39 -3.30
N THR A 53 14.50 -20.69 -2.01
CA THR A 53 15.70 -21.22 -1.38
C THR A 53 15.69 -22.74 -1.52
N PHE A 54 16.65 -23.28 -2.27
CA PHE A 54 16.82 -24.73 -2.45
C PHE A 54 17.78 -25.32 -1.41
N ARG A 55 18.75 -24.53 -0.96
CA ARG A 55 19.71 -24.94 0.06
C ARG A 55 20.04 -23.76 0.95
N GLU A 56 19.88 -23.94 2.26
CA GLU A 56 20.20 -22.95 3.28
C GLU A 56 21.70 -22.96 3.65
N GLY A 57 22.17 -21.92 4.34
CA GLY A 57 23.55 -21.78 4.81
C GLY A 57 24.32 -20.61 4.20
N THR A 58 25.58 -20.42 4.60
CA THR A 58 26.45 -19.33 4.11
C THR A 58 27.38 -19.75 2.98
N ARG A 59 27.75 -21.03 2.91
CA ARG A 59 28.53 -21.63 1.81
C ARG A 59 27.66 -22.61 1.04
N GLY A 60 27.48 -22.35 -0.26
CA GLY A 60 26.71 -23.22 -1.15
C GLY A 60 25.19 -23.04 -1.08
N ALA A 61 24.69 -21.96 -0.45
CA ALA A 61 23.28 -21.63 -0.52
C ALA A 61 22.88 -21.33 -1.96
N LEU A 62 21.84 -22.02 -2.40
CA LEU A 62 21.27 -21.88 -3.73
C LEU A 62 19.89 -21.24 -3.57
N LYS A 63 19.82 -19.96 -3.89
CA LYS A 63 18.58 -19.23 -4.04
C LYS A 63 18.39 -18.90 -5.51
N VAL A 64 17.21 -19.25 -6.03
CA VAL A 64 16.79 -18.87 -7.38
C VAL A 64 15.74 -17.79 -7.26
N VAL A 65 16.00 -16.68 -7.92
CA VAL A 65 15.13 -15.54 -8.08
C VAL A 65 14.47 -15.66 -9.44
N TYR A 66 13.15 -15.67 -9.47
CA TYR A 66 12.37 -15.77 -10.70
C TYR A 66 11.38 -14.63 -10.76
N TRP A 67 10.99 -14.29 -11.99
CA TRP A 67 9.97 -13.28 -12.21
C TRP A 67 8.66 -13.81 -11.64
N ASN A 68 7.99 -13.00 -10.82
CA ASN A 68 6.65 -13.34 -10.39
C ASN A 68 5.70 -12.82 -11.48
N PRO A 69 5.17 -13.66 -12.38
CA PRO A 69 4.19 -13.19 -13.33
C PRO A 69 3.02 -12.62 -12.52
N GLN A 70 2.65 -11.37 -12.80
CA GLN A 70 1.50 -10.71 -12.17
C GLN A 70 0.17 -11.46 -12.45
N GLU A 71 0.21 -12.52 -13.27
CA GLU A 71 -0.90 -13.35 -13.72
C GLU A 71 -1.56 -14.17 -12.61
N HIS A 72 -1.00 -14.23 -11.39
CA HIS A 72 -1.62 -14.93 -10.25
C HIS A 72 -1.77 -14.04 -9.01
N ILE A 73 -2.26 -12.80 -9.18
CA ILE A 73 -2.75 -12.03 -8.02
C ILE A 73 -3.96 -12.74 -7.41
N GLY A 74 -4.83 -13.34 -8.23
CA GLY A 74 -5.87 -14.25 -7.77
C GLY A 74 -5.38 -15.70 -7.79
N SER A 75 -5.56 -16.43 -6.68
CA SER A 75 -5.53 -17.90 -6.64
C SER A 75 -6.88 -18.51 -7.02
N SER A 76 -7.90 -17.67 -7.23
CA SER A 76 -9.29 -18.06 -7.43
C SER A 76 -10.05 -17.07 -8.32
N GLU A 77 -11.11 -17.54 -8.99
CA GLU A 77 -11.98 -16.71 -9.84
C GLU A 77 -12.60 -15.53 -9.08
N PHE A 78 -12.93 -15.71 -7.79
CA PHE A 78 -13.51 -14.64 -6.98
C PHE A 78 -12.48 -13.54 -6.70
N GLN A 79 -11.21 -13.87 -6.45
CA GLN A 79 -10.15 -12.88 -6.27
C GLN A 79 -9.91 -12.09 -7.55
N GLU A 80 -9.97 -12.73 -8.71
CA GLU A 80 -9.88 -12.02 -10.00
C GLU A 80 -11.06 -11.05 -10.20
N LYS A 81 -12.28 -11.48 -9.86
CA LYS A 81 -13.47 -10.62 -9.90
C LYS A 81 -13.32 -9.41 -8.96
N LEU A 82 -12.85 -9.63 -7.72
CA LEU A 82 -12.59 -8.57 -6.76
C LEU A 82 -11.50 -7.62 -7.25
N LEU A 83 -10.39 -8.14 -7.78
CA LEU A 83 -9.32 -7.33 -8.35
C LEU A 83 -9.85 -6.40 -9.45
N LYS A 84 -10.66 -6.93 -10.37
CA LYS A 84 -11.26 -6.15 -11.45
C LYS A 84 -12.18 -5.05 -10.94
N ALA A 85 -12.92 -5.30 -9.86
CA ALA A 85 -13.73 -4.28 -9.20
C ALA A 85 -12.88 -3.20 -8.50
N LEU A 86 -11.70 -3.57 -7.99
CA LEU A 86 -10.74 -2.66 -7.38
C LEU A 86 -10.01 -1.75 -8.37
N GLU A 87 -10.05 -2.07 -9.66
CA GLU A 87 -9.63 -1.17 -10.75
C GLU A 87 -10.66 -0.05 -11.03
N GLY A 88 -11.81 -0.07 -10.33
CA GLY A 88 -12.76 1.04 -10.29
C GLY A 88 -12.12 2.34 -9.78
N ARG A 89 -12.75 3.49 -10.05
CA ARG A 89 -12.19 4.82 -9.74
C ARG A 89 -12.82 5.46 -8.52
N ARG A 90 -14.08 5.15 -8.24
CA ARG A 90 -14.86 5.86 -7.22
C ARG A 90 -15.14 4.97 -6.01
N LYS A 91 -15.20 5.58 -4.82
CA LYS A 91 -15.36 4.87 -3.54
C LYS A 91 -16.66 4.06 -3.42
N ASP A 92 -17.66 4.38 -4.23
CA ASP A 92 -18.99 3.77 -4.30
C ASP A 92 -19.04 2.57 -5.27
N GLU A 93 -17.99 2.33 -6.05
CA GLU A 93 -17.91 1.22 -7.02
C GLU A 93 -17.44 -0.10 -6.39
N PHE A 94 -17.01 -0.08 -5.12
CA PHE A 94 -16.57 -1.28 -4.39
C PHE A 94 -16.89 -1.15 -2.90
N SER A 95 -17.49 -2.19 -2.32
CA SER A 95 -17.63 -2.29 -0.88
C SER A 95 -16.54 -3.20 -0.31
N PRO A 96 -15.79 -2.77 0.72
CA PRO A 96 -14.95 -3.69 1.48
C PRO A 96 -15.68 -4.90 2.06
N PHE A 97 -17.01 -4.84 2.19
CA PHE A 97 -17.83 -5.99 2.55
C PHE A 97 -17.72 -7.14 1.52
N ASP A 98 -17.54 -6.81 0.24
CA ASP A 98 -17.40 -7.79 -0.84
C ASP A 98 -16.14 -8.66 -0.67
N LEU A 99 -15.12 -8.12 -0.01
CA LEU A 99 -13.92 -8.86 0.38
C LEU A 99 -14.16 -9.57 1.72
N TYR A 100 -14.70 -8.85 2.70
CA TYR A 100 -14.98 -9.34 4.04
C TYR A 100 -15.79 -10.64 4.04
N GLN A 101 -16.80 -10.76 3.17
CA GLN A 101 -17.72 -11.91 3.11
C GLN A 101 -17.03 -13.26 2.83
N TYR A 102 -15.88 -13.25 2.15
CA TYR A 102 -15.14 -14.47 1.80
C TYR A 102 -14.07 -14.87 2.84
N VAL A 103 -13.87 -14.05 3.88
CA VAL A 103 -12.94 -14.35 4.97
C VAL A 103 -13.62 -15.25 6.00
N ASP A 104 -12.87 -16.19 6.60
CA ASP A 104 -13.36 -17.01 7.71
C ASP A 104 -13.89 -16.13 8.86
N ALA A 105 -15.04 -16.49 9.43
CA ALA A 105 -15.72 -15.68 10.44
C ALA A 105 -14.89 -15.45 11.71
N LYS A 106 -13.95 -16.35 12.04
CA LYS A 106 -13.04 -16.22 13.19
C LYS A 106 -11.84 -15.32 12.90
N GLN A 107 -11.58 -15.04 11.64
CA GLN A 107 -10.43 -14.24 11.17
C GLN A 107 -10.84 -12.85 10.69
N ARG A 108 -12.09 -12.44 10.94
CA ARG A 108 -12.62 -11.15 10.55
C ARG A 108 -13.44 -10.51 11.67
N HIS A 109 -13.41 -9.19 11.74
CA HIS A 109 -14.19 -8.41 12.68
C HIS A 109 -14.77 -7.18 11.99
N ALA A 110 -16.00 -6.80 12.35
CA ALA A 110 -16.62 -5.59 11.83
C ALA A 110 -17.20 -4.76 12.97
N SER A 111 -17.06 -3.43 12.86
CA SER A 111 -17.65 -2.48 13.80
C SER A 111 -18.35 -1.34 13.07
N LEU A 112 -19.46 -0.88 13.65
CA LEU A 112 -20.27 0.23 13.16
C LEU A 112 -20.13 1.41 14.11
N HIS A 113 -19.84 2.58 13.55
CA HIS A 113 -19.71 3.83 14.29
C HIS A 113 -20.65 4.88 13.71
N GLU A 114 -21.37 5.56 14.58
CA GLU A 114 -22.34 6.57 14.19
C GLU A 114 -21.75 7.97 14.32
N GLY A 115 -21.99 8.82 13.32
CA GLY A 115 -21.51 10.19 13.28
C GLY A 115 -20.16 10.37 12.59
N ARG A 116 -19.62 11.60 12.72
CA ARG A 116 -18.34 12.00 12.12
C ARG A 116 -17.20 11.73 13.10
N GLY A 117 -16.33 10.78 12.75
CA GLY A 117 -15.13 10.47 13.53
C GLY A 117 -15.27 9.12 14.22
N GLY A 118 -14.89 8.06 13.50
CA GLY A 118 -14.74 6.74 14.10
C GLY A 118 -13.36 6.56 14.75
N GLU A 119 -13.25 5.54 15.60
CA GLU A 119 -12.00 5.12 16.22
C GLU A 119 -10.89 4.97 15.19
N PHE A 120 -9.77 5.65 15.44
CA PHE A 120 -8.64 5.61 14.53
C PHE A 120 -7.81 4.35 14.81
N MET A 121 -7.13 3.83 13.80
CA MET A 121 -6.29 2.62 13.91
C MET A 121 -5.00 2.81 14.69
N ARG A 122 -4.95 3.76 15.62
CA ARG A 122 -3.71 4.18 16.29
C ARG A 122 -2.98 2.99 16.91
N GLY A 123 -3.67 2.17 17.70
CA GLY A 123 -3.07 1.02 18.38
C GLY A 123 -2.50 -0.03 17.42
N SER A 124 -3.08 -0.19 16.23
CA SER A 124 -2.55 -1.11 15.22
C SER A 124 -1.36 -0.50 14.47
N LEU A 125 -1.43 0.78 14.10
CA LEU A 125 -0.33 1.49 13.44
C LEU A 125 0.90 1.60 14.34
N GLU A 126 0.73 1.87 15.64
CA GLU A 126 1.84 1.94 16.59
C GLU A 126 2.58 0.59 16.72
N ARG A 127 1.87 -0.54 16.52
CA ARG A 127 2.45 -1.89 16.57
C ARG A 127 3.13 -2.34 15.27
N ALA A 128 2.99 -1.60 14.17
CA ALA A 128 3.61 -1.98 12.90
C ALA A 128 5.14 -2.06 13.02
N GLY A 129 5.71 -3.13 12.49
CA GLY A 129 7.14 -3.43 12.57
C GLY A 129 7.84 -3.56 11.21
N GLU A 130 7.12 -3.85 10.13
CA GLU A 130 7.69 -4.07 8.81
C GLU A 130 7.32 -2.98 7.81
N GLN A 131 6.03 -2.70 7.62
CA GLN A 131 5.53 -1.70 6.69
C GLN A 131 4.05 -1.37 6.91
N VAL A 132 3.63 -0.20 6.44
CA VAL A 132 2.22 0.17 6.35
C VAL A 132 1.90 0.49 4.89
N LEU A 133 0.85 -0.13 4.36
CA LEU A 133 0.31 0.15 3.04
C LEU A 133 -1.03 0.86 3.21
N SER A 134 -1.27 1.95 2.48
CA SER A 134 -2.48 2.76 2.63
C SER A 134 -3.23 2.91 1.31
N PHE A 135 -4.47 2.42 1.29
CA PHE A 135 -5.45 2.72 0.26
C PHE A 135 -6.19 3.99 0.67
N SER A 136 -5.97 5.08 -0.05
CA SER A 136 -6.42 6.41 0.37
C SER A 136 -7.18 7.15 -0.72
N GLY A 137 -8.07 8.04 -0.29
CA GLY A 137 -8.73 9.02 -1.15
C GLY A 137 -7.84 10.24 -1.35
N ASN A 138 -8.10 11.30 -0.57
CA ASN A 138 -7.40 12.60 -0.63
C ASN A 138 -6.47 12.86 0.58
N LEU A 139 -6.16 11.82 1.36
CA LEU A 139 -5.31 11.89 2.56
C LEU A 139 -5.80 12.84 3.66
N SER A 140 -7.08 13.20 3.70
CA SER A 140 -7.64 14.05 4.75
C SER A 140 -7.44 13.49 6.17
N TRP A 141 -7.24 12.17 6.27
CA TRP A 141 -6.99 11.47 7.52
C TRP A 141 -5.68 11.87 8.21
N ILE A 142 -4.73 12.51 7.51
CA ILE A 142 -3.46 12.93 8.15
C ILE A 142 -3.69 13.93 9.29
N HIS A 143 -4.75 14.73 9.18
CA HIS A 143 -5.15 15.73 10.17
C HIS A 143 -6.06 15.16 11.27
N ALA A 144 -6.41 13.87 11.20
CA ALA A 144 -7.22 13.24 12.22
C ALA A 144 -6.46 13.23 13.56
N ALA A 145 -7.20 13.48 14.63
CA ALA A 145 -6.69 13.41 15.99
C ALA A 145 -7.55 12.44 16.80
N GLU A 146 -6.89 11.59 17.57
CA GLU A 146 -7.53 10.65 18.47
C GLU A 146 -6.88 10.77 19.86
N ARG A 147 -7.71 11.02 20.87
CA ARG A 147 -7.26 11.21 22.27
C ARG A 147 -6.13 12.24 22.37
N GLY A 148 -6.27 13.36 21.65
CA GLY A 148 -5.33 14.48 21.65
C GLY A 148 -4.05 14.29 20.82
N ARG A 149 -3.81 13.11 20.22
CA ARG A 149 -2.63 12.86 19.38
C ARG A 149 -3.01 12.89 17.90
N ARG A 150 -2.26 13.62 17.09
CA ARG A 150 -2.47 13.67 15.64
C ARG A 150 -1.91 12.41 14.99
N LEU A 151 -2.57 11.94 13.94
CA LEU A 151 -2.06 10.79 13.21
C LEU A 151 -0.71 11.07 12.54
N GLU A 152 -0.47 12.31 12.11
CA GLU A 152 0.84 12.75 11.63
C GLU A 152 1.98 12.37 12.60
N ASP A 153 1.76 12.46 13.91
CA ASP A 153 2.75 12.07 14.92
C ASP A 153 2.99 10.54 14.96
N VAL A 154 1.94 9.75 14.71
CA VAL A 154 2.03 8.28 14.63
C VAL A 154 2.83 7.88 13.39
N ILE A 155 2.57 8.50 12.24
CA ILE A 155 3.31 8.24 11.01
C ILE A 155 4.77 8.68 11.13
N ARG A 156 5.04 9.84 11.77
CA ARG A 156 6.40 10.27 12.07
C ARG A 156 7.13 9.23 12.93
N SER A 157 6.50 8.74 14.00
CA SER A 157 7.08 7.71 14.85
C SER A 157 7.36 6.39 14.12
N LEU A 158 6.51 6.02 13.15
CA LEU A 158 6.76 4.87 12.28
C LEU A 158 8.01 5.08 11.40
N ALA A 159 8.11 6.24 10.76
CA ALA A 159 9.24 6.59 9.92
C ALA A 159 10.57 6.66 10.70
N GLU A 160 10.55 7.19 11.92
CA GLU A 160 11.72 7.24 12.81
C GLU A 160 12.23 5.82 13.13
N ARG A 161 11.31 4.89 13.43
CA ARG A 161 11.58 3.45 13.63
C ARG A 161 12.01 2.70 12.36
N GLY A 162 11.96 3.35 11.20
CA GLY A 162 12.31 2.73 9.92
C GLY A 162 11.20 1.87 9.31
N VAL A 163 9.95 2.06 9.74
CA VAL A 163 8.77 1.39 9.17
C VAL A 163 8.25 2.23 8.01
N PRO A 164 8.42 1.81 6.74
CA PRO A 164 7.97 2.57 5.59
C PRO A 164 6.45 2.62 5.48
N LEU A 165 5.93 3.76 5.02
CA LEU A 165 4.54 3.97 4.64
C LEU A 165 4.46 4.12 3.11
N LYS A 166 3.72 3.23 2.46
CA LYS A 166 3.42 3.31 1.03
C LYS A 166 1.95 3.67 0.85
N VAL A 167 1.67 4.64 -0.02
CA VAL A 167 0.32 5.21 -0.15
C VAL A 167 -0.13 5.22 -1.60
N LEU A 168 -1.31 4.65 -1.86
CA LEU A 168 -2.08 4.86 -3.09
C LEU A 168 -3.14 5.93 -2.82
N CYS A 169 -3.10 7.05 -3.53
CA CYS A 169 -4.12 8.08 -3.37
C CYS A 169 -4.44 8.85 -4.65
N ARG A 170 -5.62 9.46 -4.71
CA ARG A 170 -5.96 10.38 -5.79
C ARG A 170 -5.26 11.72 -5.53
N VAL A 171 -4.37 12.11 -6.43
CA VAL A 171 -3.65 13.38 -6.38
C VAL A 171 -4.35 14.37 -7.32
N THR A 172 -5.20 15.20 -6.72
CA THR A 172 -5.96 16.30 -7.31
C THR A 172 -5.65 17.62 -6.60
N ILE A 173 -6.09 18.76 -7.15
CA ILE A 173 -5.80 20.11 -6.64
C ILE A 173 -6.12 20.26 -5.15
N ASP A 174 -7.26 19.71 -4.70
CA ASP A 174 -7.72 19.73 -3.31
C ASP A 174 -6.88 18.87 -2.36
N SER A 175 -6.19 17.85 -2.87
CA SER A 175 -5.37 16.93 -2.09
C SER A 175 -3.90 17.35 -1.96
N ILE A 176 -3.40 18.27 -2.80
CA ILE A 176 -1.96 18.62 -2.90
C ILE A 176 -1.38 19.00 -1.53
N LYS A 177 -2.11 19.78 -0.73
CA LYS A 177 -1.66 20.19 0.60
C LYS A 177 -1.42 18.99 1.52
N ASN A 178 -2.32 18.00 1.51
CA ASN A 178 -2.20 16.80 2.33
C ASN A 178 -1.05 15.91 1.84
N VAL A 179 -0.89 15.75 0.52
CA VAL A 179 0.20 14.98 -0.09
C VAL A 179 1.55 15.59 0.28
N ARG A 180 1.70 16.91 0.16
CA ARG A 180 2.93 17.63 0.55
C ARG A 180 3.23 17.50 2.04
N ALA A 181 2.22 17.65 2.90
CA ALA A 181 2.39 17.49 4.33
C ALA A 181 2.92 16.10 4.70
N LEU A 182 2.41 15.05 4.03
CA LEU A 182 2.85 13.67 4.27
C LEU A 182 4.26 13.42 3.73
N LEU A 183 4.60 13.91 2.52
CA LEU A 183 5.94 13.77 1.94
C LEU A 183 7.01 14.54 2.73
N ALA A 184 6.67 15.70 3.31
CA ALA A 184 7.58 16.49 4.14
C ALA A 184 8.07 15.73 5.38
N LEU A 185 7.40 14.64 5.79
CA LEU A 185 7.91 13.76 6.86
C LEU A 185 9.25 13.11 6.48
N ASN A 186 9.51 12.87 5.20
CA ASN A 186 10.79 12.30 4.76
C ASN A 186 11.96 13.23 5.08
N GLU A 187 11.78 14.52 4.83
CA GLU A 187 12.78 15.56 5.13
C GLU A 187 12.98 15.69 6.64
N ARG A 188 11.88 15.72 7.41
CA ARG A 188 11.94 15.83 8.88
C ARG A 188 12.65 14.66 9.55
N VAL A 189 12.48 13.44 9.03
CA VAL A 189 13.11 12.23 9.56
C VAL A 189 14.49 12.00 8.94
N GLY A 190 14.83 12.70 7.86
CA GLY A 190 16.08 12.49 7.11
C GLY A 190 16.14 11.14 6.39
N LYS A 191 14.99 10.52 6.11
CA LYS A 191 14.87 9.18 5.51
C LYS A 191 13.67 9.15 4.55
N ASN A 192 13.81 8.46 3.41
CA ASN A 192 12.71 8.24 2.46
C ASN A 192 11.78 7.10 2.95
N MET A 193 10.97 7.39 3.96
CA MET A 193 10.08 6.42 4.62
C MET A 193 8.66 6.44 4.06
N VAL A 194 8.21 7.57 3.53
CA VAL A 194 6.90 7.78 2.93
C VAL A 194 7.05 7.80 1.41
N GLU A 195 6.23 7.01 0.70
CA GLU A 195 6.12 7.10 -0.75
C GLU A 195 4.65 7.14 -1.16
N ILE A 196 4.31 8.06 -2.06
CA ILE A 196 2.93 8.29 -2.49
C ILE A 196 2.85 8.14 -4.02
N ARG A 197 1.88 7.34 -4.47
CA ARG A 197 1.57 7.13 -5.87
C ARG A 197 0.16 7.62 -6.16
N HIS A 198 0.02 8.37 -7.25
CA HIS A 198 -1.25 8.76 -7.78
C HIS A 198 -1.96 7.55 -8.41
N CYS A 199 -3.07 7.16 -7.78
CA CYS A 199 -3.92 6.06 -8.21
C CYS A 199 -5.39 6.38 -7.89
N GLU A 200 -6.29 6.17 -8.84
CA GLU A 200 -7.73 6.16 -8.59
C GLU A 200 -8.12 4.71 -8.26
N GLN A 201 -8.69 4.52 -7.07
CA GLN A 201 -9.09 3.20 -6.58
C GLN A 201 -10.19 3.40 -5.51
N PRO A 202 -11.08 2.42 -5.27
CA PRO A 202 -12.26 2.61 -4.45
C PRO A 202 -12.04 2.35 -2.94
N LEU A 203 -11.08 1.49 -2.58
CA LEU A 203 -10.77 1.11 -1.19
C LEU A 203 -10.28 2.27 -0.33
N ARG A 204 -10.68 2.28 0.94
CA ARG A 204 -10.14 3.17 1.96
C ARG A 204 -9.70 2.30 3.13
N GLY A 205 -8.43 2.33 3.50
CA GLY A 205 -7.93 1.46 4.55
C GLY A 205 -6.42 1.39 4.65
N PHE A 206 -5.95 0.55 5.55
CA PHE A 206 -4.54 0.25 5.72
C PHE A 206 -4.31 -1.26 5.80
N VAL A 207 -3.16 -1.69 5.31
CA VAL A 207 -2.59 -3.01 5.56
C VAL A 207 -1.35 -2.81 6.41
N ILE A 208 -1.30 -3.50 7.55
CA ILE A 208 -0.26 -3.37 8.56
C ILE A 208 0.51 -4.67 8.63
N ASP A 209 1.77 -4.61 8.21
CA ASP A 209 2.65 -5.77 8.07
C ASP A 209 1.93 -6.89 7.31
N ARG A 210 2.04 -8.14 7.77
CA ARG A 210 1.33 -9.31 7.23
C ARG A 210 0.19 -9.78 8.14
N THR A 211 -0.29 -8.89 9.02
CA THR A 211 -1.12 -9.28 10.17
C THR A 211 -2.53 -8.73 10.15
N LEU A 212 -2.73 -7.56 9.53
CA LEU A 212 -4.02 -6.88 9.56
C LEU A 212 -4.25 -6.10 8.27
N ALA A 213 -5.38 -6.33 7.62
CA ALA A 213 -5.97 -5.41 6.67
C ALA A 213 -7.24 -4.81 7.30
N ARG A 214 -7.31 -3.49 7.42
CA ARG A 214 -8.54 -2.81 7.87
C ARG A 214 -9.01 -1.80 6.85
N PHE A 215 -10.27 -1.94 6.49
CA PHE A 215 -10.95 -1.07 5.55
C PHE A 215 -12.04 -0.29 6.24
N ARG A 216 -12.34 0.87 5.66
CA ARG A 216 -13.36 1.80 6.11
C ARG A 216 -14.32 2.07 4.99
N GLU A 217 -15.61 2.00 5.31
CA GLU A 217 -16.69 2.39 4.43
C GLU A 217 -17.56 3.43 5.13
N THR A 218 -17.94 4.49 4.42
CA THR A 218 -18.74 5.57 4.98
C THR A 218 -19.98 5.75 4.14
N ARG A 219 -21.15 5.63 4.77
CA ARG A 219 -22.46 5.88 4.16
C ARG A 219 -22.99 7.21 4.66
N ASP A 220 -23.36 8.08 3.73
CA ASP A 220 -23.86 9.43 3.99
C ASP A 220 -25.37 9.45 3.70
N PRO A 221 -26.22 9.94 4.64
CA PRO A 221 -27.66 10.06 4.45
C PRO A 221 -28.07 10.73 3.14
N ALA A 222 -27.25 11.68 2.65
CA ALA A 222 -27.55 12.39 1.41
C ALA A 222 -27.64 11.48 0.16
N GLY A 223 -27.13 10.25 0.24
CA GLY A 223 -27.21 9.25 -0.83
C GLY A 223 -28.38 8.27 -0.72
N TYR A 224 -29.28 8.45 0.24
CA TYR A 224 -30.35 7.50 0.56
C TYR A 224 -31.73 8.16 0.57
N GLU A 225 -32.79 7.38 0.36
CA GLU A 225 -34.15 7.86 0.50
C GLU A 225 -34.48 8.15 1.97
N ARG A 226 -35.50 9.00 2.19
CA ARG A 226 -35.90 9.39 3.54
C ARG A 226 -36.37 8.16 4.33
N GLY A 227 -35.70 7.90 5.46
CA GLY A 227 -36.00 6.78 6.36
C GLY A 227 -35.13 5.54 6.16
N GLU A 228 -34.27 5.50 5.13
CA GLU A 228 -33.31 4.39 4.94
C GLU A 228 -32.04 4.57 5.78
N LEU A 229 -31.53 5.80 5.87
CA LEU A 229 -30.36 6.15 6.65
C LEU A 229 -30.48 7.57 7.23
N ASP A 230 -30.69 7.68 8.54
CA ASP A 230 -30.93 8.98 9.18
C ASP A 230 -29.64 9.73 9.54
N ARG A 231 -28.52 9.01 9.64
CA ARG A 231 -27.23 9.55 10.10
C ARG A 231 -26.07 8.94 9.36
N GLN A 232 -24.99 9.70 9.26
CA GLN A 232 -23.73 9.20 8.72
C GLN A 232 -23.25 8.01 9.55
N VAL A 233 -22.98 6.89 8.89
CA VAL A 233 -22.41 5.69 9.51
C VAL A 233 -21.07 5.37 8.88
N THR A 234 -20.15 4.94 9.72
CA THR A 234 -18.83 4.45 9.31
C THR A 234 -18.69 3.00 9.74
N LEU A 235 -18.50 2.13 8.77
CA LEU A 235 -18.24 0.72 8.96
C LEU A 235 -16.73 0.49 8.87
N PHE A 236 -16.19 -0.29 9.79
CA PHE A 236 -14.83 -0.79 9.71
C PHE A 236 -14.85 -2.31 9.58
N TYR A 237 -14.02 -2.81 8.67
CA TYR A 237 -13.82 -4.23 8.42
C TYR A 237 -12.36 -4.55 8.69
N GLU A 238 -12.10 -5.39 9.68
CA GLU A 238 -10.77 -5.86 10.07
C GLU A 238 -10.62 -7.33 9.66
N ILE A 239 -9.50 -7.64 9.02
CA ILE A 239 -9.18 -8.95 8.46
C ILE A 239 -7.81 -9.35 8.95
N TYR A 240 -7.76 -10.49 9.63
CA TYR A 240 -6.56 -11.08 10.22
C TYR A 240 -6.11 -12.34 9.49
N ASP A 241 -6.93 -12.84 8.56
CA ASP A 241 -6.60 -14.01 7.74
C ASP A 241 -5.33 -13.74 6.91
N PRO A 242 -4.25 -14.52 7.10
CA PRO A 242 -2.97 -14.25 6.44
C PRO A 242 -3.03 -14.32 4.92
N GLU A 243 -3.84 -15.23 4.35
CA GLU A 243 -3.95 -15.39 2.90
C GLU A 243 -4.64 -14.17 2.28
N TRP A 244 -5.70 -13.68 2.91
CA TRP A 244 -6.38 -12.47 2.48
C TRP A 244 -5.56 -11.21 2.68
N VAL A 245 -4.82 -11.10 3.78
CA VAL A 245 -3.90 -9.99 3.99
C VAL A 245 -2.82 -9.99 2.92
N GLU A 246 -2.20 -11.14 2.64
CA GLU A 246 -1.21 -11.28 1.56
C GLU A 246 -1.81 -10.93 0.19
N TRP A 247 -3.03 -11.38 -0.09
CA TRP A 247 -3.72 -11.05 -1.32
C TRP A 247 -3.91 -9.53 -1.48
N VAL A 248 -4.42 -8.85 -0.45
CA VAL A 248 -4.57 -7.39 -0.47
C VAL A 248 -3.22 -6.69 -0.68
N GLN A 249 -2.13 -7.20 -0.07
CA GLN A 249 -0.79 -6.65 -0.31
C GLN A 249 -0.38 -6.80 -1.78
N LYS A 250 -0.65 -7.96 -2.41
CA LYS A 250 -0.39 -8.17 -3.85
C LYS A 250 -1.18 -7.17 -4.70
N VAL A 251 -2.46 -6.96 -4.40
CA VAL A 251 -3.29 -5.95 -5.07
C VAL A 251 -2.72 -4.54 -4.90
N PHE A 252 -2.32 -4.18 -3.67
CA PHE A 252 -1.67 -2.90 -3.41
C PHE A 252 -0.45 -2.70 -4.30
N TRP A 253 0.47 -3.67 -4.33
CA TRP A 253 1.72 -3.56 -5.09
C TRP A 253 1.50 -3.54 -6.60
N TYR A 254 0.50 -4.27 -7.09
CA TYR A 254 0.08 -4.21 -8.49
C TYR A 254 -0.30 -2.79 -8.88
N LEU A 255 -1.23 -2.17 -8.15
CA LEU A 255 -1.67 -0.80 -8.39
C LEU A 255 -0.53 0.20 -8.18
N PHE A 256 0.28 0.02 -7.13
CA PHE A 256 1.34 0.96 -6.76
C PHE A 256 2.43 1.09 -7.83
N ARG A 257 2.80 -0.02 -8.47
CA ARG A 257 3.87 -0.04 -9.48
C ARG A 257 3.47 0.54 -10.82
N THR A 258 2.20 0.35 -11.20
CA THR A 258 1.64 0.90 -12.44
C THR A 258 1.28 2.38 -12.29
N SER A 259 1.22 2.87 -11.05
CA SER A 259 0.83 4.24 -10.71
C SER A 259 1.96 5.27 -10.81
N LEU A 260 1.55 6.51 -11.09
CA LEU A 260 2.44 7.66 -11.27
C LEU A 260 2.94 8.18 -9.90
N PRO A 261 4.23 8.53 -9.73
CA PRO A 261 4.71 9.25 -8.54
C PRO A 261 3.90 10.53 -8.27
N ALA A 262 3.56 10.76 -7.00
CA ALA A 262 2.75 11.92 -6.61
C ALA A 262 3.44 13.25 -6.93
N GLU A 263 4.76 13.34 -6.78
CA GLU A 263 5.56 14.53 -7.07
C GLU A 263 5.45 14.93 -8.55
N LYS A 264 5.51 13.93 -9.45
CA LYS A 264 5.31 14.17 -10.88
C LYS A 264 3.91 14.68 -11.16
N ARG A 265 2.88 14.06 -10.56
CA ARG A 265 1.48 14.50 -10.71
C ARG A 265 1.26 15.92 -10.18
N ILE A 266 1.87 16.29 -9.05
CA ILE A 266 1.79 17.63 -8.49
C ILE A 266 2.40 18.65 -9.46
N LYS A 267 3.58 18.37 -10.01
CA LYS A 267 4.23 19.25 -11.00
C LYS A 267 3.33 19.49 -12.22
N ASP A 268 2.69 18.44 -12.72
CA ASP A 268 1.76 18.52 -13.86
C ASP A 268 0.50 19.33 -13.51
N LEU A 269 -0.01 19.25 -12.27
CA LEU A 269 -1.15 20.06 -11.83
C LEU A 269 -0.80 21.54 -11.64
N GLU A 270 0.42 21.83 -11.18
CA GLU A 270 0.89 23.19 -10.95
C GLU A 270 1.16 23.95 -12.25
N SER A 271 1.59 23.26 -13.31
CA SER A 271 1.73 23.89 -14.63
C SER A 271 0.38 24.42 -15.14
N ILE A 272 -0.71 23.68 -14.94
CA ILE A 272 -2.06 24.11 -15.30
C ILE A 272 -2.49 25.34 -14.48
N ARG A 273 -2.25 25.32 -13.17
CA ARG A 273 -2.67 26.42 -12.28
C ARG A 273 -1.98 27.75 -12.63
N ASN A 274 -0.73 27.69 -13.07
CA ASN A 274 0.00 28.88 -13.49
C ASN A 274 -0.54 29.46 -14.81
N THR A 275 -1.09 28.63 -15.69
CA THR A 275 -1.76 29.09 -16.92
C THR A 275 -3.02 29.91 -16.63
N TYR A 276 -3.77 29.59 -15.56
CA TYR A 276 -4.99 30.33 -15.16
C TYR A 276 -4.72 31.56 -14.28
N ARG A 277 -3.46 31.86 -13.97
CA ARG A 277 -3.05 33.06 -13.19
C ARG A 277 -2.49 34.18 -14.08
N LEU A 278 -2.55 34.00 -15.40
CA LEU A 278 -2.31 35.03 -16.42
C LEU A 278 -3.65 35.54 -16.95
#